data_AF-A0A660W2U0-F1
#
_entry.id   AF-A0A660W2U0-F1
#
_cell.length_a   1.000
_cell.length_b   1.000
_cell.length_c   1.000
_cell.angle_alpha   90.00
_cell.angle_beta   90.00
_cell.angle_gamma   90.00
#
_symmetry.space_group_name_H-M   'P 1'
#
loop_
_entity.id
_entity.type
_entity.pdbx_description
1 polymer ?
#
loop_
_entity_poly.entity_id
_entity_poly.type
_entity_poly.pdbx_seq_one_letter_code
_entity_poly.pdbx_strand_id
1 'polypeptide(L)'
;AGVAVRRIPKLSEGRPNIADMITNNQVAMLINTPTRRGPATDEGKIRAMATLHQLPLITTITAAKAAVRAIGELRSPTSDASDWTVRPLQEYFTAKK
;
A
#
# COMPACT_ATOMS: atom_id res chain seq x y z
N ALA A 1 -19.21 7.04 3.38
CA ALA A 1 -19.11 8.32 2.64
C ALA A 1 -18.83 9.44 3.64
N GLY A 2 -18.28 10.58 3.22
CA GLY A 2 -17.98 11.71 4.14
C GLY A 2 -16.51 11.86 4.54
N VAL A 3 -15.58 11.16 3.90
CA VAL A 3 -14.14 11.37 4.08
C VAL A 3 -13.70 12.53 3.18
N ALA A 4 -13.02 13.53 3.74
CA ALA A 4 -12.42 14.61 2.97
C ALA A 4 -11.34 14.03 2.03
N VAL A 5 -11.50 14.28 0.73
CA VAL A 5 -10.59 13.78 -0.30
C VAL A 5 -10.23 14.89 -1.27
N ARG A 6 -9.01 14.82 -1.82
CA ARG A 6 -8.58 15.65 -2.94
C ARG A 6 -8.68 14.83 -4.21
N ARG A 7 -9.55 15.26 -5.13
CA ARG A 7 -9.61 14.67 -6.48
C ARG A 7 -8.40 15.15 -7.28
N ILE A 8 -7.78 14.23 -8.01
CA ILE A 8 -6.68 14.51 -8.94
C ILE A 8 -7.06 14.02 -10.34
N PRO A 9 -6.55 14.64 -11.41
CA PRO A 9 -6.75 14.16 -12.78
C PRO A 9 -6.15 12.75 -12.98
N LYS A 10 -6.74 11.96 -13.88
CA LYS A 10 -6.05 10.76 -14.40
C LYS A 10 -4.84 11.17 -15.26
N LEU A 11 -4.00 10.19 -15.61
CA LEU A 11 -2.80 10.43 -16.42
C LEU A 11 -3.11 11.15 -17.75
N SER A 12 -4.25 10.84 -18.38
CA SER A 12 -4.69 11.44 -19.64
C SER A 12 -5.48 12.75 -19.50
N GLU A 13 -5.87 13.13 -18.28
CA GLU A 13 -6.84 14.23 -18.05
C GLU A 13 -6.16 15.56 -17.71
N GLY A 14 -4.87 15.58 -17.38
CA GLY A 14 -4.11 16.80 -17.09
C GLY A 14 -3.08 16.64 -15.99
N ARG A 15 -2.56 17.78 -15.51
CA ARG A 15 -1.55 17.88 -14.44
C ARG A 15 -1.95 18.96 -13.41
N PRO A 16 -1.50 18.85 -12.13
CA PRO A 16 -0.70 17.76 -11.58
C PRO A 16 -1.54 16.49 -11.34
N ASN A 17 -1.02 15.34 -11.75
CA ASN A 17 -1.67 14.03 -11.56
C ASN A 17 -0.84 13.10 -10.67
N ILE A 18 -1.25 11.83 -10.57
CA ILE A 18 -0.57 10.86 -9.69
C ILE A 18 0.90 10.64 -10.05
N ALA A 19 1.29 10.72 -11.33
CA ALA A 19 2.70 10.60 -11.73
C ALA A 19 3.53 11.71 -11.09
N ASP A 20 3.05 12.96 -11.17
CA ASP A 20 3.71 14.12 -10.57
C ASP A 20 3.86 13.97 -9.06
N MET A 21 2.80 13.50 -8.40
CA MET A 21 2.81 13.31 -6.95
C MET A 21 3.76 12.20 -6.51
N ILE A 22 3.86 11.10 -7.27
CA ILE A 22 4.82 10.02 -7.01
C ILE A 22 6.25 10.54 -7.20
N THR A 23 6.54 11.20 -8.33
CA THR A 23 7.88 11.74 -8.61
C THR A 23 8.33 12.76 -7.57
N ASN A 24 7.40 13.54 -7.02
CA ASN A 24 7.70 14.54 -5.99
C ASN A 24 7.64 13.99 -4.55
N ASN A 25 7.57 12.66 -4.35
CA ASN A 25 7.47 12.02 -3.03
C ASN A 25 6.31 12.54 -2.16
N GLN A 26 5.20 12.93 -2.79
CA GLN A 26 4.00 13.46 -2.11
C GLN A 26 2.99 12.36 -1.75
N VAL A 27 3.32 11.10 -2.00
CA VAL A 27 2.51 9.92 -1.72
C VAL A 27 3.37 8.93 -0.93
N ALA A 28 2.87 8.46 0.20
CA ALA A 28 3.56 7.47 1.04
C ALA A 28 3.11 6.03 0.76
N MET A 29 1.92 5.84 0.21
CA MET A 29 1.36 4.53 -0.15
C MET A 29 0.30 4.70 -1.23
N LEU A 30 0.25 3.74 -2.15
CA LEU A 30 -0.73 3.68 -3.23
C LEU A 30 -1.64 2.46 -3.08
N ILE A 31 -2.95 2.68 -3.07
CA ILE A 31 -3.96 1.63 -3.23
C ILE A 31 -4.55 1.77 -4.62
N ASN A 32 -4.24 0.84 -5.52
CA ASN A 32 -4.71 0.81 -6.90
C ASN A 32 -5.42 -0.52 -7.13
N THR A 33 -6.74 -0.55 -7.13
CA THR A 33 -7.52 -1.76 -7.41
C THR A 33 -7.91 -1.79 -8.89
N PRO A 34 -7.07 -2.36 -9.77
CA PRO A 34 -7.26 -2.24 -11.20
C PRO A 34 -8.52 -2.97 -11.65
N THR A 35 -9.24 -2.37 -12.58
CA THR A 35 -10.34 -3.02 -13.29
C THR A 35 -9.88 -3.62 -14.61
N ARG A 36 -8.76 -3.14 -15.17
CA ARG A 36 -8.20 -3.57 -16.45
C ARG A 36 -6.77 -4.09 -16.28
N ARG A 37 -6.45 -5.14 -17.04
CA ARG A 37 -5.13 -5.76 -17.03
C ARG A 37 -4.28 -5.23 -18.19
N GLY A 38 -2.96 -5.33 -18.05
CA GLY A 38 -1.99 -4.97 -19.08
C GLY A 38 -1.12 -3.75 -18.75
N PRO A 39 0.09 -3.66 -19.33
CA PRO A 39 1.05 -2.59 -19.05
C PRO A 39 0.71 -1.26 -19.72
N ALA A 40 -0.04 -1.29 -20.83
CA ALA A 40 -0.41 -0.09 -21.58
C ALA A 40 -1.54 0.73 -20.91
N THR A 41 -2.27 0.13 -19.97
CA THR A 41 -3.35 0.82 -19.25
C THR A 41 -2.77 1.86 -18.28
N ASP A 42 -3.54 2.90 -17.97
CA ASP A 42 -3.15 3.86 -16.92
C ASP A 42 -2.85 3.16 -15.60
N GLU A 43 -3.68 2.18 -15.22
CA GLU A 43 -3.45 1.36 -14.03
C GLU A 43 -2.12 0.61 -14.09
N GLY A 44 -1.72 0.09 -15.26
CA GLY A 44 -0.44 -0.57 -15.50
C GLY A 44 0.74 0.38 -15.38
N LYS A 45 0.66 1.55 -16.04
CA LYS A 45 1.67 2.61 -15.95
C LYS A 45 1.86 3.10 -14.51
N ILE A 46 0.77 3.30 -13.77
CA ILE A 46 0.80 3.73 -12.37
C ILE A 46 1.51 2.68 -11.50
N ARG A 47 1.23 1.38 -11.68
CA ARG A 47 1.95 0.32 -10.94
C ARG A 47 3.44 0.30 -11.26
N ALA A 48 3.81 0.43 -12.54
CA ALA A 48 5.21 0.49 -12.93
C ALA A 48 5.94 1.68 -12.29
N MET A 49 5.32 2.87 -12.29
CA MET A 49 5.87 4.04 -11.60
C MET A 49 6.00 3.82 -10.09
N ALA A 50 4.98 3.26 -9.43
CA ALA A 50 5.06 2.97 -8.00
C ALA A 50 6.22 2.01 -7.67
N THR A 51 6.42 0.95 -8.46
CA THR A 51 7.55 0.03 -8.30
C THR A 51 8.90 0.73 -8.50
N LEU A 52 9.03 1.54 -9.57
CA LEU A 52 10.27 2.28 -9.87
C LEU A 52 10.64 3.26 -8.76
N HIS A 53 9.65 3.91 -8.15
CA HIS A 53 9.84 4.87 -7.05
C HIS A 53 9.81 4.23 -5.66
N GLN A 54 9.84 2.90 -5.57
CA GLN A 54 9.77 2.15 -4.30
C GLN A 54 8.58 2.55 -3.40
N LEU A 55 7.48 2.99 -4.03
CA LEU A 55 6.25 3.37 -3.34
C LEU A 55 5.45 2.11 -2.97
N PRO A 56 5.13 1.87 -1.68
CA PRO A 56 4.27 0.77 -1.28
C PRO A 56 2.97 0.72 -2.10
N LEU A 57 2.78 -0.39 -2.82
CA LEU A 57 1.68 -0.58 -3.76
C LEU A 57 0.78 -1.75 -3.31
N ILE A 58 -0.50 -1.44 -3.11
CA ILE A 58 -1.53 -2.40 -2.75
C ILE A 58 -2.54 -2.51 -3.89
N THR A 59 -2.79 -3.74 -4.37
CA THR A 59 -3.62 -3.98 -5.56
C THR A 59 -5.00 -4.56 -5.28
N THR A 60 -5.31 -4.88 -4.03
CA THR A 60 -6.60 -5.49 -3.64
C THR A 60 -7.17 -4.83 -2.39
N ILE A 61 -8.49 -4.79 -2.29
CA ILE A 61 -9.17 -4.27 -1.09
C ILE A 61 -8.88 -5.16 0.12
N THR A 62 -8.72 -6.47 -0.06
CA THR A 62 -8.38 -7.39 1.03
C THR A 62 -7.00 -7.09 1.61
N ALA A 63 -6.00 -6.85 0.77
CA ALA A 63 -4.68 -6.41 1.20
C ALA A 63 -4.71 -5.01 1.82
N ALA A 64 -5.52 -4.08 1.28
CA ALA A 64 -5.68 -2.76 1.87
C ALA A 64 -6.25 -2.83 3.30
N LYS A 65 -7.27 -3.67 3.53
CA LYS A 65 -7.82 -3.92 4.87
C LYS A 65 -6.78 -4.52 5.81
N ALA A 66 -5.96 -5.46 5.34
CA ALA A 66 -4.88 -6.04 6.14
C ALA A 66 -3.80 -5.00 6.49
N ALA A 67 -3.39 -4.17 5.53
CA ALA A 67 -2.42 -3.10 5.76
C ALA A 67 -2.94 -2.06 6.77
N VAL A 68 -4.20 -1.62 6.65
CA VAL A 68 -4.80 -0.69 7.62
C VAL A 68 -4.81 -1.28 9.03
N ARG A 69 -5.16 -2.57 9.19
CA ARG A 69 -5.09 -3.24 10.49
C ARG A 69 -3.67 -3.27 11.04
N ALA A 70 -2.70 -3.71 10.24
CA ALA A 70 -1.31 -3.76 10.67
C ALA A 70 -0.76 -2.37 11.08
N ILE A 71 -1.07 -1.33 10.30
CA ILE A 71 -0.72 0.06 10.63
C ILE A 71 -1.42 0.51 11.92
N GLY A 72 -2.69 0.13 12.12
CA GLY A 72 -3.43 0.42 13.35
C GLY A 72 -2.77 -0.21 14.57
N GLU A 73 -2.45 -1.50 14.50
CA GLU A 73 -1.75 -2.22 15.58
C GLU A 73 -0.37 -1.62 15.86
N LEU A 74 0.41 -1.29 14.81
CA LEU A 74 1.73 -0.65 14.96
C LEU A 74 1.66 0.76 15.58
N ARG A 75 0.50 1.42 15.52
CA ARG A 75 0.29 2.77 16.06
C ARG A 75 -0.45 2.76 17.39
N SER A 76 -0.92 1.60 17.87
CA SER A 76 -1.67 1.51 19.11
C SER A 76 -0.77 1.91 20.29
N PRO A 77 -1.25 2.70 21.25
CA PRO A 77 -0.48 3.02 22.46
C PRO A 77 -0.26 1.79 23.36
N THR A 78 -0.98 0.68 23.12
CA THR A 78 -0.83 -0.59 23.84
C THR A 78 0.15 -1.55 23.19
N SER A 79 0.70 -1.21 22.02
CA SER A 79 1.74 -2.00 21.35
C SER A 79 3.08 -1.33 21.60
N ASP A 80 3.59 -1.49 22.83
CA ASP A 80 4.94 -1.05 23.11
C ASP A 80 5.90 -1.82 22.20
N ALA A 81 6.94 -1.17 21.66
CA ALA A 81 7.89 -1.83 20.76
C ALA A 81 8.59 -3.03 21.45
N SER A 82 8.62 -3.05 22.79
CA SER A 82 9.09 -4.17 23.61
C SER A 82 8.16 -5.38 23.61
N ASP A 83 6.88 -5.22 23.26
CA ASP A 83 5.91 -6.33 23.18
C ASP A 83 6.02 -7.11 21.86
N TRP A 84 6.73 -6.55 20.87
CA TRP A 84 7.05 -7.24 19.63
C TRP A 84 8.17 -8.24 19.89
N THR A 85 7.78 -9.48 20.16
CA THR A 85 8.72 -10.58 20.39
C THR A 85 9.11 -11.26 19.07
N VAL A 86 10.33 -11.77 19.03
CA VAL A 86 10.80 -12.64 17.96
C VAL A 86 10.58 -14.09 18.35
N ARG A 87 10.21 -14.94 17.40
CA ARG A 87 10.10 -16.38 17.60
C ARG A 87 10.86 -17.12 16.50
N PRO A 88 11.84 -17.99 16.84
CA PRO A 88 12.54 -18.80 15.86
C PRO A 88 11.59 -19.83 15.22
N LEU A 89 11.91 -20.22 13.99
CA LEU A 89 11.07 -21.14 13.21
C LEU A 89 10.84 -22.49 13.92
N GLN A 90 11.85 -22.96 14.66
CA GLN A 90 11.84 -24.21 15.41
C GLN A 90 10.76 -24.24 16.50
N GLU A 91 10.47 -23.12 17.15
CA GLU A 91 9.40 -23.01 18.15
C GLU A 91 8.00 -23.18 17.55
N TYR A 92 7.82 -22.86 16.26
CA TYR A 92 6.55 -23.12 15.56
C TYR A 92 6.38 -24.59 15.16
N PHE A 93 7.48 -25.35 15.07
CA PHE A 93 7.52 -26.73 14.60
C PHE A 93 7.87 -27.74 15.69
N THR A 94 7.56 -27.47 16.95
CA THR A 94 7.67 -28.48 18.01
C THR A 94 6.95 -29.75 17.58
N ALA A 95 7.72 -30.82 17.43
CA ALA A 95 7.40 -32.01 16.65
C ALA A 95 5.97 -32.50 16.84
N LYS A 96 5.25 -32.72 15.72
CA LYS A 96 4.13 -33.67 15.70
C LYS A 96 4.66 -35.00 16.26
N LYS A 97 4.15 -35.41 17.43
CA LYS A 97 4.20 -36.81 17.83
C LYS A 97 3.26 -37.62 16.96
#